data_AF-A0A383U4X3-F1
#
_entry.id   AF-A0A383U4X3-F1
#
_cell.length_a   1.000
_cell.length_b   1.000
_cell.length_c   1.000
_cell.angle_alpha   90.00
_cell.angle_beta   90.00
_cell.angle_gamma   90.00
#
_symmetry.space_group_name_H-M   'P 1'
#
loop_
_entity.id
_entity.type
_entity.pdbx_description
1 polymer ?
#
loop_
_entity_poly.entity_id
_entity_poly.type
_entity_poly.pdbx_seq_one_letter_code
_entity_poly.pdbx_strand_id
1 'polypeptide(L)'
;MCRPKHPKFKLLKIPFKETDKLTYNRVYINQYLVGFGIGFYPDGRLMYFYSRDGYALKESDIKNKKWENARNIGYWRVEGNKIKIEYFVCSQQGTYFREKGEIKGDTIVFYENFYHPFYKEVREERYVLSDMSFE
;
A
#
# COMPACT_ATOMS: atom_id res chain seq x y z
N MET A 1 -1.19 20.69 -5.18
CA MET A 1 -1.18 19.31 -4.63
C MET A 1 -0.77 18.36 -5.74
N CYS A 2 0.17 17.43 -5.49
CA CYS A 2 0.80 16.56 -6.52
C CYS A 2 -0.09 15.42 -7.05
N ARG A 3 -1.36 15.38 -6.67
CA ARG A 3 -2.27 14.31 -7.08
C ARG A 3 -2.70 14.48 -8.53
N PRO A 4 -2.91 13.38 -9.26
CA PRO A 4 -3.46 13.43 -10.61
C PRO A 4 -4.88 14.03 -10.56
N LYS A 5 -5.14 15.05 -11.38
CA LYS A 5 -6.49 15.63 -11.54
C LYS A 5 -7.47 14.61 -12.14
N HIS A 6 -6.97 13.73 -13.01
CA HIS A 6 -7.72 12.64 -13.64
C HIS A 6 -7.01 11.31 -13.35
N PRO A 7 -7.25 10.72 -12.17
CA PRO A 7 -6.57 9.49 -11.78
C PRO A 7 -6.95 8.34 -12.71
N LYS A 8 -5.96 7.55 -13.14
CA LYS A 8 -6.14 6.42 -14.09
C LYS A 8 -5.96 5.05 -13.44
N PHE A 9 -6.45 4.88 -12.20
CA PHE A 9 -6.39 3.60 -11.50
C PHE A 9 -7.20 2.53 -12.25
N LYS A 10 -6.52 1.45 -12.62
CA LYS A 10 -7.14 0.28 -13.27
C LYS A 10 -8.00 -0.51 -12.28
N LEU A 11 -7.65 -0.54 -10.99
CA LEU A 11 -8.43 -1.26 -9.97
C LEU A 11 -9.83 -0.66 -9.74
N LEU A 12 -10.04 0.62 -10.04
CA LEU A 12 -11.36 1.26 -9.93
C LEU A 12 -12.39 0.72 -10.93
N LYS A 13 -11.94 0.10 -12.03
CA LYS A 13 -12.86 -0.49 -13.04
C LYS A 13 -13.52 -1.77 -12.56
N ILE A 14 -13.07 -2.33 -11.43
CA ILE A 14 -13.58 -3.57 -10.85
C ILE A 14 -14.46 -3.20 -9.64
N PRO A 15 -15.68 -3.75 -9.53
CA PRO A 15 -16.54 -3.56 -8.37
C PRO A 15 -15.79 -3.86 -7.06
N PHE A 16 -16.01 -3.02 -6.06
CA PHE A 16 -15.43 -3.24 -4.75
C PHE A 16 -16.13 -4.42 -4.05
N LYS A 17 -15.37 -5.18 -3.27
CA LYS A 17 -15.86 -6.24 -2.42
C LYS A 17 -15.16 -6.15 -1.07
N GLU A 18 -15.94 -6.12 -0.01
CA GLU A 18 -15.45 -6.12 1.36
C GLU A 18 -14.72 -7.43 1.70
N THR A 19 -13.83 -7.35 2.68
CA THR A 19 -13.12 -8.50 3.25
C THR A 19 -12.93 -8.31 4.75
N ASP A 20 -12.86 -9.41 5.48
CA ASP A 20 -12.53 -9.52 6.89
C ASP A 20 -11.04 -9.77 7.14
N LYS A 21 -10.24 -9.94 6.08
CA LYS A 21 -8.81 -10.32 6.18
C LYS A 21 -7.87 -9.15 6.39
N LEU A 22 -8.33 -7.93 6.14
CA LEU A 22 -7.55 -6.71 6.35
C LEU A 22 -8.03 -6.01 7.60
N THR A 23 -7.08 -5.51 8.39
CA THR A 23 -7.38 -4.60 9.48
C THR A 23 -7.40 -3.18 8.93
N TYR A 24 -8.57 -2.57 8.93
CA TYR A 24 -8.77 -1.21 8.43
C TYR A 24 -8.28 -0.14 9.40
N ASN A 25 -7.96 1.04 8.86
CA ASN A 25 -7.54 2.22 9.62
C ASN A 25 -6.28 2.00 10.49
N ARG A 26 -5.54 0.91 10.22
CA ARG A 26 -4.24 0.57 10.80
C ARG A 26 -3.16 0.53 9.73
N VAL A 27 -1.92 0.69 10.14
CA VAL A 27 -0.76 0.71 9.23
C VAL A 27 -0.05 -0.63 9.26
N TYR A 28 0.16 -1.21 8.08
CA TYR A 28 1.10 -2.30 7.87
C TYR A 28 2.47 -1.71 7.49
N ILE A 29 3.53 -2.02 8.23
CA ILE A 29 4.89 -1.46 8.04
C ILE A 29 5.75 -2.45 7.27
N ASN A 30 6.51 -1.97 6.29
CA ASN A 30 7.48 -2.80 5.58
C ASN A 30 8.58 -3.28 6.54
N GLN A 31 8.81 -4.60 6.59
CA GLN A 31 9.73 -5.22 7.54
C GLN A 31 11.21 -4.88 7.26
N TYR A 32 11.58 -4.67 5.99
CA TYR A 32 12.95 -4.36 5.60
C TYR A 32 13.19 -2.85 5.51
N LEU A 33 12.24 -2.14 4.90
CA LEU A 33 12.27 -0.69 4.75
C LEU A 33 11.28 -0.08 5.75
N VAL A 34 11.62 -0.12 7.04
CA VAL A 34 10.75 0.30 8.16
C VAL A 34 10.25 1.74 8.10
N GLY A 35 10.79 2.55 7.19
CA GLY A 35 10.28 3.87 6.84
C GLY A 35 9.01 3.87 6.00
N PHE A 36 8.54 2.74 5.50
CA PHE A 36 7.40 2.66 4.59
C PHE A 36 6.23 1.89 5.20
N GLY A 37 5.01 2.29 4.87
CA GLY A 37 3.82 1.58 5.34
C GLY A 37 2.60 1.79 4.45
N ILE A 38 1.60 0.93 4.63
CA ILE A 38 0.35 0.95 3.88
C ILE A 38 -0.81 0.88 4.84
N GLY A 39 -1.79 1.76 4.66
CA GLY A 39 -3.04 1.78 5.40
C GLY A 39 -4.23 1.53 4.48
N PHE A 40 -5.19 0.73 4.92
CA PHE A 40 -6.36 0.34 4.13
C PHE A 40 -7.64 0.92 4.73
N TYR A 41 -8.46 1.56 3.89
CA TYR A 41 -9.83 1.95 4.24
C TYR A 41 -10.81 0.82 3.88
N PRO A 42 -11.95 0.70 4.59
CA PRO A 42 -12.94 -0.34 4.32
C PRO A 42 -13.66 -0.19 2.99
N ASP A 43 -13.54 0.95 2.31
CA ASP A 43 -14.19 1.25 1.03
C ASP A 43 -13.31 1.01 -0.21
N GLY A 44 -12.16 0.35 -0.01
CA GLY A 44 -11.25 0.02 -1.11
C GLY A 44 -10.16 1.05 -1.38
N ARG A 45 -10.11 2.18 -0.65
CA ARG A 45 -9.00 3.15 -0.71
C ARG A 45 -7.80 2.68 0.12
N LEU A 46 -6.57 3.06 -0.25
CA LEU A 46 -5.36 2.79 0.56
C LEU A 46 -4.37 3.95 0.57
N MET A 47 -3.85 4.35 1.73
CA MET A 47 -2.75 5.33 1.83
C MET A 47 -1.40 4.64 1.85
N TYR A 48 -0.44 5.24 1.15
CA TYR A 48 0.95 4.83 1.21
C TYR A 48 1.75 5.87 2.00
N PHE A 49 2.39 5.43 3.07
CA PHE A 49 3.14 6.26 4.01
C PHE A 49 4.63 6.08 3.81
N TYR A 50 5.36 7.15 4.10
CA TYR A 50 6.81 7.14 4.18
C TYR A 50 7.25 8.04 5.34
N SER A 51 8.33 7.68 6.01
CA SER A 51 8.94 8.49 7.06
C SER A 51 9.44 9.80 6.47
N ARG A 52 9.20 10.91 7.18
CA ARG A 52 9.71 12.23 6.78
C ARG A 52 11.22 12.35 6.95
N ASP A 53 11.79 11.66 7.93
CA ASP A 53 13.23 11.71 8.23
C ASP A 53 14.03 10.59 7.55
N GLY A 54 13.35 9.68 6.84
CA GLY A 54 13.97 8.57 6.11
C GLY A 54 14.38 7.38 6.99
N TYR A 55 14.11 7.42 8.30
CA TYR A 55 14.31 6.30 9.21
C TYR A 55 13.00 5.50 9.35
N ALA A 56 12.67 5.04 10.56
CA ALA A 56 11.43 4.33 10.84
C ALA A 56 10.21 5.26 10.71
N LEU A 57 9.10 4.70 10.22
CA LEU A 57 7.81 5.37 10.19
C LEU A 57 7.32 5.62 11.63
N LYS A 58 6.89 6.85 11.92
CA LYS A 58 6.42 7.27 13.26
C LYS A 58 4.95 7.69 13.20
N GLU A 59 4.29 7.70 14.36
CA GLU A 59 2.93 8.22 14.48
C GLU A 59 2.79 9.67 13.96
N SER A 60 3.82 10.50 14.14
CA SER A 60 3.84 11.88 13.62
C SER A 60 3.80 11.97 12.09
N ASP A 61 4.22 10.91 11.39
CA ASP A 61 4.19 10.86 9.92
C ASP A 61 2.77 10.61 9.40
N ILE A 62 1.96 9.88 10.17
CA ILE A 62 0.61 9.44 9.83
C ILE A 62 -0.50 10.30 10.47
N LYS A 63 -0.23 10.95 11.62
CA LYS A 63 -1.21 11.75 12.35
C LYS A 63 -1.80 12.84 11.46
N ASN A 64 -3.13 12.97 11.49
CA ASN A 64 -3.92 13.90 10.66
C ASN A 64 -3.79 13.69 9.13
N LYS A 65 -3.20 12.58 8.67
CA LYS A 65 -3.22 12.21 7.26
C LYS A 65 -4.54 11.56 6.94
N LYS A 66 -5.27 12.17 6.01
CA LYS A 66 -6.51 11.63 5.47
C LYS A 66 -6.38 11.37 4.00
N TRP A 67 -7.33 10.59 3.49
CA TRP A 67 -7.42 10.32 2.07
C TRP A 67 -7.46 11.56 1.21
N GLU A 68 -7.93 12.68 1.69
CA GLU A 68 -8.12 13.90 0.90
C GLU A 68 -6.82 14.71 0.82
N ASN A 69 -5.90 14.54 1.79
CA ASN A 69 -4.70 15.37 1.92
C ASN A 69 -3.37 14.62 1.73
N ALA A 70 -3.36 13.27 1.76
CA ALA A 70 -2.17 12.45 1.55
C ALA A 70 -1.52 12.68 0.16
N ARG A 71 -0.22 12.45 -0.02
CA ARG A 71 0.39 12.59 -1.36
C ARG A 71 0.31 11.30 -2.17
N ASN A 72 0.37 10.17 -1.49
CA ASN A 72 0.43 8.86 -2.11
C ASN A 72 -0.85 8.09 -1.75
N ILE A 73 -1.63 7.77 -2.77
CA ILE A 73 -2.97 7.22 -2.64
C ILE A 73 -3.17 6.12 -3.67
N GLY A 74 -3.85 5.05 -3.30
CA GLY A 74 -4.27 3.98 -4.18
C GLY A 74 -5.61 3.30 -3.89
N TYR A 75 -5.77 2.13 -4.46
CA TYR A 75 -6.92 1.27 -4.23
C TYR A 75 -6.45 -0.16 -4.03
N TRP A 76 -7.21 -0.92 -3.27
CA TRP A 76 -6.95 -2.32 -2.99
C TRP A 76 -8.15 -3.18 -3.38
N ARG A 77 -7.88 -4.46 -3.66
CA ARG A 77 -8.90 -5.51 -3.85
C ARG A 77 -8.39 -6.81 -3.26
N VAL A 78 -9.29 -7.60 -2.70
CA VAL A 78 -9.01 -8.93 -2.15
C VAL A 78 -9.90 -9.98 -2.80
N GLU A 79 -9.29 -11.10 -3.19
CA GLU A 79 -9.96 -12.30 -3.72
C GLU A 79 -9.42 -13.52 -2.97
N GLY A 80 -10.22 -14.09 -2.07
CA GLY A 80 -9.74 -15.14 -1.18
C GLY A 80 -8.69 -14.59 -0.22
N ASN A 81 -7.46 -15.10 -0.24
CA ASN A 81 -6.32 -14.55 0.52
C ASN A 81 -5.40 -13.66 -0.33
N LYS A 82 -5.70 -13.49 -1.63
CA LYS A 82 -4.87 -12.72 -2.55
C LYS A 82 -5.26 -11.25 -2.47
N ILE A 83 -4.27 -10.37 -2.41
CA ILE A 83 -4.45 -8.93 -2.46
C ILE A 83 -3.82 -8.35 -3.72
N LYS A 84 -4.50 -7.37 -4.32
CA LYS A 84 -3.97 -6.53 -5.38
C LYS A 84 -4.06 -5.09 -4.90
N ILE A 85 -2.97 -4.34 -5.03
CA ILE A 85 -2.97 -2.91 -4.76
C ILE A 85 -2.50 -2.14 -6.00
N GLU A 86 -2.98 -0.92 -6.12
CA GLU A 86 -2.52 0.03 -7.12
C GLU A 86 -2.46 1.40 -6.49
N TYR A 87 -1.29 2.03 -6.44
CA TYR A 87 -1.12 3.30 -5.76
C TYR A 87 -0.25 4.27 -6.56
N PHE A 88 -0.56 5.55 -6.42
CA PHE A 88 0.15 6.66 -7.02
C PHE A 88 1.21 7.17 -6.04
N VAL A 89 2.43 7.41 -6.53
CA VAL A 89 3.53 7.98 -5.75
C VAL A 89 3.98 9.28 -6.38
N CYS A 90 3.81 10.38 -5.64
CA CYS A 90 4.19 11.71 -6.11
C CYS A 90 5.71 11.87 -6.31
N SER A 91 6.51 11.38 -5.36
CA SER A 91 7.97 11.55 -5.37
C SER A 91 8.66 10.84 -6.54
N GLN A 92 7.99 9.86 -7.15
CA GLN A 92 8.48 9.13 -8.31
C GLN A 92 7.80 9.63 -9.59
N GLN A 93 7.82 10.94 -9.82
CA GLN A 93 7.28 11.59 -11.02
C GLN A 93 5.79 11.28 -11.29
N GLY A 94 5.02 10.97 -10.24
CA GLY A 94 3.62 10.59 -10.36
C GLY A 94 3.39 9.20 -10.95
N THR A 95 4.29 8.25 -10.68
CA THR A 95 4.18 6.86 -11.13
C THR A 95 3.06 6.11 -10.41
N TYR A 96 2.41 5.20 -11.13
CA TYR A 96 1.43 4.25 -10.59
C TYR A 96 2.07 2.87 -10.43
N PHE A 97 2.14 2.41 -9.19
CA PHE A 97 2.61 1.08 -8.83
C PHE A 97 1.44 0.11 -8.77
N ARG A 98 1.68 -1.14 -9.14
CA ARG A 98 0.71 -2.23 -9.06
C ARG A 98 1.40 -3.44 -8.50
N GLU A 99 0.93 -3.90 -7.35
CA GLU A 99 1.51 -5.03 -6.64
C GLU A 99 0.45 -6.10 -6.41
N LYS A 100 0.92 -7.33 -6.33
CA LYS A 100 0.09 -8.51 -6.04
C LYS A 100 0.74 -9.27 -4.91
N GLY A 101 -0.09 -9.76 -4.01
CA GLY A 101 0.38 -10.40 -2.79
C GLY A 101 -0.63 -11.34 -2.17
N GLU A 102 -0.30 -11.79 -0.98
CA GLU A 102 -1.14 -12.63 -0.13
C GLU A 102 -1.21 -12.05 1.28
N ILE A 103 -2.39 -12.18 1.89
CA ILE A 103 -2.63 -11.84 3.29
C ILE A 103 -2.50 -13.11 4.12
N LYS A 104 -1.64 -13.06 5.15
CA LYS A 104 -1.29 -14.16 6.05
C LYS A 104 -1.37 -13.66 7.50
N GLY A 105 -2.59 -13.67 8.05
CA GLY A 105 -2.86 -13.07 9.36
C GLY A 105 -2.50 -11.58 9.34
N ASP A 106 -1.60 -11.19 10.25
CA ASP A 106 -1.14 -9.81 10.41
C ASP A 106 -0.08 -9.39 9.38
N THR A 107 0.29 -10.27 8.45
CA THR A 107 1.31 -9.98 7.43
C THR A 107 0.72 -9.96 6.04
N ILE A 108 1.12 -8.98 5.22
CA ILE A 108 0.89 -8.95 3.79
C ILE A 108 2.23 -9.21 3.10
N VAL A 109 2.27 -10.18 2.18
CA VAL A 109 3.45 -10.52 1.39
C VAL A 109 3.19 -10.13 -0.06
N PHE A 110 3.91 -9.14 -0.57
CA PHE A 110 3.91 -8.76 -1.98
C PHE A 110 5.04 -9.46 -2.72
N TYR A 111 4.78 -9.81 -3.98
CA TYR A 111 5.72 -10.52 -4.84
C TYR A 111 6.14 -9.65 -6.02
N GLU A 112 7.44 -9.41 -6.14
CA GLU A 112 8.03 -8.72 -7.28
C GLU A 112 8.84 -9.71 -8.12
N ASN A 113 8.59 -9.72 -9.43
CA ASN A 113 9.28 -10.59 -10.37
C ASN A 113 10.36 -9.79 -11.08
N PHE A 114 11.62 -10.17 -10.88
CA PHE A 114 12.77 -9.66 -11.61
C PHE A 114 13.13 -10.65 -12.72
N TYR A 115 13.09 -10.16 -13.96
CA TYR A 115 13.43 -10.95 -15.13
C TYR A 115 14.87 -10.66 -15.53
N HIS A 116 15.75 -11.63 -15.28
CA HIS A 116 17.13 -11.61 -15.76
C HIS A 116 17.22 -12.37 -17.07
N PRO A 117 18.29 -12.20 -17.87
CA PRO A 117 18.41 -12.85 -19.18
C PRO A 117 18.27 -14.38 -19.15
N PHE A 118 18.64 -15.04 -18.03
CA PHE A 118 18.72 -16.50 -17.93
C PHE A 118 17.88 -17.11 -16.80
N TYR A 119 17.34 -16.28 -15.91
CA TYR A 119 16.55 -16.77 -14.78
C TYR A 119 15.55 -15.72 -14.33
N LYS A 120 14.57 -16.17 -13.57
CA LYS A 120 13.59 -15.34 -12.92
C LYS A 120 13.87 -15.33 -11.42
N GLU A 121 13.99 -14.15 -10.86
CA GLU A 121 14.08 -13.94 -9.42
C GLU A 121 12.72 -13.45 -8.92
N VAL A 122 12.23 -14.04 -7.83
CA VAL A 122 11.02 -13.58 -7.14
C VAL A 122 11.44 -13.03 -5.79
N ARG A 123 11.21 -11.74 -5.58
CA ARG A 123 11.44 -11.08 -4.29
C ARG A 123 10.13 -10.97 -3.53
N GLU A 124 10.23 -11.11 -2.22
CA GLU A 124 9.12 -10.95 -1.29
C GLU A 124 9.33 -9.66 -0.50
N GLU A 125 8.33 -8.80 -0.51
CA GLU A 125 8.22 -7.69 0.43
C GLU A 125 7.16 -8.02 1.48
N ARG A 126 7.51 -7.88 2.76
CA ARG A 126 6.61 -8.19 3.87
C ARG A 126 6.22 -6.91 4.57
N TYR A 127 4.91 -6.73 4.74
CA TYR A 127 4.32 -5.65 5.52
C TYR A 127 3.59 -6.25 6.71
N VAL A 128 3.98 -5.85 7.92
CA VAL A 128 3.45 -6.41 9.18
C VAL A 128 2.55 -5.36 9.84
N LEU A 129 1.37 -5.77 10.28
CA LEU A 129 0.43 -4.93 11.00
C LEU A 129 1.10 -4.33 12.24
N SER A 130 0.86 -3.04 12.45
CA SER A 130 1.33 -2.31 13.63
C SER A 130 0.16 -1.73 14.41
N ASP A 131 0.44 -1.30 15.64
CA ASP A 131 -0.53 -0.61 16.48
C ASP A 131 -0.86 0.81 15.98
N MET A 132 -0.11 1.32 15.00
CA MET A 132 -0.33 2.66 14.45
C MET A 132 -1.67 2.75 13.71
N SER A 133 -2.42 3.82 14.00
CA SER A 133 -3.66 4.18 13.33
C SER A 133 -3.56 5.54 12.66
N PHE A 134 -4.24 5.71 11.54
CA PHE A 134 -4.32 6.97 10.78
C PHE A 134 -5.70 7.61 10.82
N GLU A 135 -6.57 7.15 11.73
CA GLU A 135 -7.87 7.75 12.03
C GLU A 135 -7.77 8.80 13.15
#